data_AF-A0A2V3JNH0-F1
#
_entry.id   AF-A0A2V3JNH0-F1
#
_cell.length_a   1.000
_cell.length_b   1.000
_cell.length_c   1.000
_cell.angle_alpha   90.00
_cell.angle_beta   90.00
_cell.angle_gamma   90.00
#
_symmetry.space_group_name_H-M   'P 1'
#
loop_
_entity.id
_entity.type
_entity.pdbx_description
1 polymer ?
#
loop_
_entity_poly.entity_id
_entity_poly.type
_entity_poly.pdbx_seq_one_letter_code
_entity_poly.pdbx_strand_id
1 'polypeptide(L)'
;MSNTLKRNYIGVYAEGCENITIISNRIEDNKYGCWLYDQNRILNNTIQGSEYHGLNIMGGGNRVAENRIIDNGNTSWSCGIAFPGSSSNNLIYNNYFDNPNNAHDDGANTWNTTNTTGPNIVGGSEIGGNYWSDYEGADADGDGFGEEAYDIAGGLNRDHLPLVYAPATCGDITGDGTIDTVDLVLLLKHCVTGTPVDLCIGDIDGNGKINVLDVRLLMGYINNPGGYLLHCGCGEE
;
A
#
# COMPACT_ATOMS: atom_id res chain seq x y z
N MET A 1 -5.41 -2.49 19.93
CA MET A 1 -4.32 -3.34 20.45
C MET A 1 -3.84 -4.17 19.28
N SER A 2 -2.54 -4.26 19.04
CA SER A 2 -1.97 -5.10 17.99
C SER A 2 -1.49 -6.42 18.58
N ASN A 3 -1.81 -7.54 17.94
CA ASN A 3 -1.25 -8.85 18.30
C ASN A 3 -0.17 -9.25 17.29
N THR A 4 0.75 -10.11 17.72
CA THR A 4 1.72 -10.76 16.83
C THR A 4 1.54 -12.27 16.86
N LEU A 5 1.19 -12.85 15.71
CA LEU A 5 0.96 -14.29 15.53
C LEU A 5 2.06 -14.82 14.61
N LYS A 6 3.01 -15.59 15.16
CA LYS A 6 4.19 -16.02 14.41
C LYS A 6 4.63 -17.45 14.66
N ARG A 7 5.23 -18.07 13.64
CA ARG A 7 5.81 -19.42 13.67
C ARG A 7 4.79 -20.49 14.08
N ASN A 8 3.57 -20.35 13.58
CA ASN A 8 2.50 -21.33 13.72
C ASN A 8 2.27 -22.06 12.39
N TYR A 9 1.51 -23.16 12.46
CA TYR A 9 1.01 -23.81 11.26
C TYR A 9 0.01 -22.92 10.51
N ILE A 10 -0.92 -22.30 11.22
CA ILE A 10 -1.83 -21.28 10.69
C ILE A 10 -1.79 -20.11 11.68
N GLY A 11 -1.60 -18.88 11.18
CA GLY A 11 -1.63 -17.68 12.03
C GLY A 11 -3.03 -17.41 12.56
N VAL A 12 -4.01 -17.26 11.67
CA VAL A 12 -5.44 -17.10 12.02
C VAL A 12 -6.30 -18.11 11.28
N TYR A 13 -7.12 -18.85 12.01
CA TYR A 13 -8.10 -19.79 11.46
C TYR A 13 -9.50 -19.41 11.94
N ALA A 14 -10.44 -19.27 11.01
CA ALA A 14 -11.84 -18.97 11.33
C ALA A 14 -12.78 -19.77 10.41
N GLU A 15 -13.59 -20.65 10.99
CA GLU A 15 -14.58 -21.48 10.30
C GLU A 15 -15.87 -21.53 11.13
N GLY A 16 -17.02 -21.38 10.47
CA GLY A 16 -18.34 -21.39 11.14
C GLY A 16 -18.59 -20.12 11.98
N CYS A 17 -17.88 -19.05 11.67
CA CYS A 17 -18.00 -17.75 12.35
C CYS A 17 -18.17 -16.65 11.30
N GLU A 18 -19.26 -15.90 11.38
CA GLU A 18 -19.54 -14.78 10.46
C GLU A 18 -19.27 -13.43 11.13
N ASN A 19 -18.91 -12.43 10.32
CA ASN A 19 -18.71 -11.04 10.70
C ASN A 19 -17.60 -10.80 11.74
N ILE A 20 -16.57 -11.66 11.79
CA ILE A 20 -15.39 -11.36 12.61
C ILE A 20 -14.54 -10.28 11.95
N THR A 21 -13.82 -9.53 12.79
CA THR A 21 -12.89 -8.48 12.35
C THR A 21 -11.48 -8.81 12.80
N ILE A 22 -10.59 -9.01 11.84
CA ILE A 22 -9.15 -9.19 12.04
C ILE A 22 -8.51 -7.84 11.70
N ILE A 23 -8.08 -7.10 12.71
CA ILE A 23 -7.60 -5.72 12.55
C ILE A 23 -6.31 -5.43 13.31
N SER A 24 -5.38 -4.71 12.67
CA SER A 24 -4.15 -4.21 13.30
C SER A 24 -3.26 -5.29 13.90
N ASN A 25 -3.18 -6.47 13.26
CA ASN A 25 -2.31 -7.57 13.68
C ASN A 25 -1.07 -7.67 12.81
N ARG A 26 -0.01 -8.27 13.37
CA ARG A 26 1.19 -8.73 12.66
C ARG A 26 1.14 -10.26 12.59
N ILE A 27 1.03 -10.82 11.40
CA ILE A 27 0.91 -12.26 11.15
C ILE A 27 2.13 -12.66 10.33
N GLU A 28 3.12 -13.26 10.99
CA GLU A 28 4.49 -13.33 10.44
C GLU A 28 5.04 -14.76 10.49
N ASP A 29 5.76 -15.19 9.45
CA ASP A 29 6.53 -16.44 9.45
C ASP A 29 5.70 -17.68 9.85
N ASN A 30 4.46 -17.77 9.37
CA ASN A 30 3.58 -18.93 9.59
C ASN A 30 3.62 -19.85 8.36
N LYS A 31 3.15 -21.10 8.48
CA LYS A 31 3.02 -21.95 7.30
C LYS A 31 1.88 -21.49 6.38
N TYR A 32 0.75 -21.10 6.96
CA TYR A 32 -0.29 -20.28 6.34
C TYR A 32 -0.50 -19.01 7.17
N GLY A 33 -0.68 -17.84 6.54
CA GLY A 33 -0.94 -16.60 7.25
C GLY A 33 -2.33 -16.61 7.91
N CYS A 34 -3.37 -16.45 7.10
CA CYS A 34 -4.76 -16.63 7.52
C CYS A 34 -5.48 -17.62 6.62
N TRP A 35 -6.34 -18.43 7.23
CA TRP A 35 -7.26 -19.30 6.53
C TRP A 35 -8.66 -19.05 7.06
N LEU A 36 -9.47 -18.38 6.24
CA LEU A 36 -10.73 -17.78 6.64
C LEU A 36 -11.86 -18.36 5.80
N TYR A 37 -12.95 -18.71 6.46
CA TYR A 37 -14.21 -19.12 5.84
C TYR A 37 -15.27 -18.06 6.12
N ASP A 38 -16.39 -18.15 5.41
CA ASP A 38 -17.54 -17.27 5.62
C ASP A 38 -17.22 -15.77 5.38
N GLN A 39 -18.03 -14.87 5.93
CA GLN A 39 -17.91 -13.42 5.76
C GLN A 39 -17.07 -12.79 6.89
N ASN A 40 -16.00 -12.07 6.54
CA ASN A 40 -15.08 -11.45 7.49
C ASN A 40 -14.62 -10.04 7.05
N ARG A 41 -14.01 -9.31 7.99
CA ARG A 41 -13.33 -8.04 7.73
C ARG A 41 -11.85 -8.17 8.09
N ILE A 42 -10.97 -8.03 7.11
CA ILE A 42 -9.52 -8.12 7.26
C ILE A 42 -8.97 -6.73 6.97
N LEU A 43 -8.60 -6.00 8.02
CA LEU A 43 -8.33 -4.56 7.94
C LEU A 43 -6.98 -4.20 8.57
N ASN A 44 -6.15 -3.41 7.89
CA ASN A 44 -4.95 -2.84 8.50
C ASN A 44 -4.03 -3.87 9.19
N ASN A 45 -3.85 -5.06 8.59
CA ASN A 45 -2.92 -6.06 9.11
C ASN A 45 -1.63 -6.05 8.29
N THR A 46 -0.54 -6.48 8.93
CA THR A 46 0.70 -6.85 8.23
C THR A 46 0.78 -8.37 8.22
N ILE A 47 0.77 -8.97 7.04
CA ILE A 47 0.81 -10.42 6.82
C ILE A 47 2.05 -10.71 5.98
N GLN A 48 3.03 -11.40 6.56
CA GLN A 48 4.32 -11.57 5.88
C GLN A 48 5.03 -12.88 6.17
N GLY A 49 5.86 -13.30 5.21
CA GLY A 49 6.79 -14.43 5.39
C GLY A 49 6.08 -15.79 5.48
N SER A 50 4.82 -15.90 5.06
CA SER A 50 4.12 -17.19 5.12
C SER A 50 4.64 -18.13 4.03
N GLU A 51 4.92 -19.40 4.37
CA GLU A 51 5.41 -20.40 3.40
C GLU A 51 4.42 -20.58 2.24
N TYR A 52 3.13 -20.75 2.56
CA TYR A 52 2.03 -20.79 1.61
C TYR A 52 1.29 -19.45 1.56
N HIS A 53 -0.01 -19.47 1.26
CA HIS A 53 -0.78 -18.24 1.10
C HIS A 53 -0.71 -17.34 2.34
N GLY A 54 -0.57 -16.03 2.10
CA GLY A 54 -0.73 -15.02 3.14
C GLY A 54 -2.18 -14.98 3.63
N LEU A 55 -3.12 -14.89 2.69
CA LEU A 55 -4.56 -14.99 2.92
C LEU A 55 -5.16 -16.07 2.03
N ASN A 56 -5.83 -17.06 2.62
CA ASN A 56 -6.68 -18.00 1.91
C ASN A 56 -8.14 -17.80 2.36
N ILE A 57 -9.00 -17.29 1.47
CA ILE A 57 -10.37 -16.88 1.80
C ILE A 57 -11.39 -17.77 1.08
N MET A 58 -12.05 -18.63 1.85
CA MET A 58 -13.02 -19.63 1.41
C MET A 58 -14.44 -19.22 1.84
N GLY A 59 -14.89 -18.08 1.34
CA GLY A 59 -16.18 -17.48 1.67
C GLY A 59 -16.49 -16.27 0.79
N GLY A 60 -17.72 -15.76 0.89
CA GLY A 60 -18.19 -14.58 0.17
C GLY A 60 -18.50 -13.40 1.08
N GLY A 61 -18.58 -12.20 0.52
CA GLY A 61 -18.93 -10.99 1.27
C GLY A 61 -17.83 -10.43 2.17
N ASN A 62 -16.58 -10.90 2.03
CA ASN A 62 -15.45 -10.42 2.81
C ASN A 62 -15.01 -9.01 2.36
N ARG A 63 -14.47 -8.23 3.30
CA ARG A 63 -13.77 -6.96 3.00
C ARG A 63 -12.32 -7.08 3.40
N VAL A 64 -11.42 -6.95 2.43
CA VAL A 64 -9.96 -6.98 2.61
C VAL A 64 -9.44 -5.60 2.23
N ALA A 65 -9.02 -4.80 3.22
CA ALA A 65 -8.54 -3.45 2.96
C ALA A 65 -7.43 -2.99 3.90
N GLU A 66 -6.59 -2.07 3.44
CA GLU A 66 -5.52 -1.45 4.22
C GLU A 66 -4.45 -2.44 4.71
N ASN A 67 -4.41 -3.66 4.18
CA ASN A 67 -3.43 -4.67 4.61
C ASN A 67 -2.14 -4.54 3.82
N ARG A 68 -1.02 -4.86 4.48
CA ARG A 68 0.27 -5.11 3.83
C ARG A 68 0.51 -6.61 3.78
N ILE A 69 0.52 -7.18 2.58
CA ILE A 69 0.64 -8.62 2.34
C ILE A 69 1.93 -8.83 1.53
N ILE A 70 2.99 -9.25 2.21
CA ILE A 70 4.37 -9.14 1.69
C ILE A 70 5.12 -10.47 1.89
N ASP A 71 5.88 -10.92 0.89
CA ASP A 71 6.76 -12.09 1.00
C ASP A 71 6.04 -13.36 1.48
N ASN A 72 4.79 -13.56 1.04
CA ASN A 72 4.04 -14.80 1.29
C ASN A 72 3.99 -15.65 0.03
N GLY A 73 3.82 -16.95 0.21
CA GLY A 73 3.57 -17.87 -0.89
C GLY A 73 4.82 -18.17 -1.69
N ASN A 74 5.87 -18.63 -1.02
CA ASN A 74 7.17 -18.96 -1.62
C ASN A 74 7.18 -20.28 -2.43
N THR A 75 6.00 -20.87 -2.68
CA THR A 75 5.83 -22.07 -3.50
C THR A 75 5.10 -21.77 -4.80
N SER A 76 5.23 -22.67 -5.79
CA SER A 76 4.71 -22.47 -7.15
C SER A 76 3.17 -22.40 -7.27
N TRP A 77 2.44 -22.76 -6.22
CA TRP A 77 0.98 -22.79 -6.20
C TRP A 77 0.38 -21.83 -5.17
N SER A 78 1.24 -21.06 -4.50
CA SER A 78 0.84 -20.11 -3.46
C SER A 78 1.04 -18.66 -3.90
N CYS A 79 0.32 -17.76 -3.22
CA CYS A 79 0.29 -16.33 -3.52
C CYS A 79 -0.03 -15.52 -2.26
N GLY A 80 0.10 -14.19 -2.33
CA GLY A 80 -0.27 -13.29 -1.25
C GLY A 80 -1.71 -13.50 -0.78
N ILE A 81 -2.65 -13.57 -1.71
CA ILE A 81 -4.08 -13.81 -1.44
C ILE A 81 -4.71 -14.77 -2.46
N ALA A 82 -5.48 -15.74 -1.98
CA ALA A 82 -6.17 -16.73 -2.81
C ALA A 82 -7.69 -16.78 -2.54
N PHE A 83 -8.46 -16.86 -3.63
CA PHE A 83 -9.89 -17.14 -3.62
C PHE A 83 -10.20 -18.34 -4.54
N PRO A 84 -10.71 -19.47 -4.00
CA PRO A 84 -11.20 -20.57 -4.82
C PRO A 84 -12.51 -20.18 -5.54
N GLY A 85 -12.88 -20.91 -6.59
CA GLY A 85 -13.99 -20.53 -7.47
C GLY A 85 -15.38 -20.44 -6.83
N SER A 86 -15.57 -20.96 -5.61
CA SER A 86 -16.80 -20.77 -4.83
C SER A 86 -16.85 -19.46 -4.04
N SER A 87 -15.72 -18.77 -3.86
CA SER A 87 -15.62 -17.52 -3.10
C SER A 87 -15.96 -16.34 -4.00
N SER A 88 -17.12 -15.70 -3.75
CA SER A 88 -17.61 -14.60 -4.58
C SER A 88 -18.14 -13.43 -3.75
N ASN A 89 -18.27 -12.26 -4.39
CA ASN A 89 -18.72 -11.01 -3.77
C ASN A 89 -17.82 -10.52 -2.63
N ASN A 90 -16.52 -10.82 -2.70
CA ASN A 90 -15.53 -10.21 -1.82
C ASN A 90 -15.06 -8.87 -2.42
N LEU A 91 -14.79 -7.90 -1.55
CA LEU A 91 -14.29 -6.57 -1.92
C LEU A 91 -12.86 -6.39 -1.39
N ILE A 92 -11.92 -6.19 -2.30
CA ILE A 92 -10.49 -6.08 -2.04
C ILE A 92 -10.02 -4.73 -2.59
N TYR A 93 -9.55 -3.82 -1.74
CA TYR A 93 -9.05 -2.52 -2.17
C TYR A 93 -8.11 -1.92 -1.11
N ASN A 94 -7.27 -0.98 -1.51
CA ASN A 94 -6.31 -0.28 -0.66
C ASN A 94 -5.34 -1.23 0.10
N ASN A 95 -4.95 -2.35 -0.51
CA ASN A 95 -3.94 -3.24 0.05
C ASN A 95 -2.61 -3.05 -0.68
N TYR A 96 -1.52 -3.39 0.01
CA TYR A 96 -0.17 -3.42 -0.54
C TYR A 96 0.24 -4.88 -0.76
N PHE A 97 0.35 -5.28 -2.02
CA PHE A 97 0.78 -6.62 -2.41
C PHE A 97 2.22 -6.60 -2.92
N ASP A 98 3.09 -7.35 -2.24
CA ASP A 98 4.46 -7.55 -2.67
C ASP A 98 4.93 -8.97 -2.37
N ASN A 99 4.52 -9.91 -3.22
CA ASN A 99 4.74 -11.34 -3.07
C ASN A 99 5.22 -11.92 -4.40
N PRO A 100 5.91 -13.08 -4.41
CA PRO A 100 6.31 -13.73 -5.65
C PRO A 100 5.15 -13.98 -6.63
N ASN A 101 3.96 -14.27 -6.10
CA ASN A 101 2.69 -14.20 -6.82
C ASN A 101 1.71 -13.40 -5.94
N ASN A 102 1.20 -12.28 -6.42
CA ASN A 102 0.42 -11.36 -5.58
C ASN A 102 -0.98 -11.89 -5.23
N ALA A 103 -1.76 -12.29 -6.25
CA ALA A 103 -3.12 -12.75 -6.06
C ALA A 103 -3.49 -13.90 -7.00
N HIS A 104 -4.41 -14.74 -6.55
CA HIS A 104 -5.07 -15.76 -7.39
C HIS A 104 -6.56 -15.81 -7.06
N ASP A 105 -7.40 -15.69 -8.08
CA ASP A 105 -8.85 -15.59 -7.92
C ASP A 105 -9.57 -16.37 -9.02
N ASP A 106 -10.02 -17.57 -8.68
CA ASP A 106 -10.87 -18.40 -9.53
C ASP A 106 -12.37 -18.03 -9.38
N GLY A 107 -12.68 -17.12 -8.47
CA GLY A 107 -14.03 -16.71 -8.10
C GLY A 107 -14.52 -15.49 -8.87
N ALA A 108 -15.55 -14.85 -8.32
CA ALA A 108 -16.13 -13.61 -8.85
C ALA A 108 -16.09 -12.53 -7.77
N ASN A 109 -14.98 -11.80 -7.72
CA ASN A 109 -14.70 -10.81 -6.69
C ASN A 109 -14.36 -9.44 -7.32
N THR A 110 -14.41 -8.41 -6.49
CA THR A 110 -14.17 -7.03 -6.90
C THR A 110 -12.88 -6.54 -6.28
N TRP A 111 -11.93 -6.11 -7.12
CA TRP A 111 -10.57 -5.74 -6.74
C TRP A 111 -10.33 -4.22 -6.67
N ASN A 112 -11.38 -3.42 -6.77
CA ASN A 112 -11.32 -1.98 -6.54
C ASN A 112 -12.65 -1.45 -6.01
N THR A 113 -12.61 -0.34 -5.30
CA THR A 113 -13.80 0.44 -4.93
C THR A 113 -13.97 1.63 -5.89
N THR A 114 -15.08 2.37 -5.74
CA THR A 114 -15.21 3.69 -6.36
C THR A 114 -14.14 4.64 -5.83
N ASN A 115 -13.50 5.40 -6.72
CA ASN A 115 -12.55 6.45 -6.34
C ASN A 115 -13.15 7.37 -5.27
N THR A 116 -12.44 7.50 -4.15
CA THR A 116 -12.82 8.35 -3.02
C THR A 116 -11.57 9.01 -2.44
N THR A 117 -11.61 10.31 -2.22
CA THR A 117 -10.53 11.04 -1.57
C THR A 117 -10.27 10.56 -0.15
N GLY A 118 -9.02 10.24 0.15
CA GLY A 118 -8.52 9.79 1.45
C GLY A 118 -7.10 9.19 1.33
N PRO A 119 -6.33 9.14 2.43
CA PRO A 119 -4.98 8.59 2.39
C PRO A 119 -5.02 7.10 2.02
N ASN A 120 -4.20 6.72 1.04
CA ASN A 120 -4.08 5.35 0.57
C ASN A 120 -2.82 4.64 1.11
N ILE A 121 -2.71 3.34 0.85
CA ILE A 121 -1.69 2.46 1.43
C ILE A 121 -0.26 2.74 0.94
N VAL A 122 -0.11 3.55 -0.12
CA VAL A 122 1.18 3.98 -0.70
C VAL A 122 1.46 5.47 -0.47
N GLY A 123 0.61 6.17 0.28
CA GLY A 123 0.81 7.57 0.68
C GLY A 123 0.02 8.59 -0.13
N GLY A 124 -0.56 8.21 -1.26
CA GLY A 124 -1.37 9.12 -2.09
C GLY A 124 -2.73 9.49 -1.46
N SER A 125 -3.43 10.45 -2.08
CA SER A 125 -4.67 11.06 -1.57
C SER A 125 -5.97 10.43 -2.08
N GLU A 126 -5.91 9.41 -2.93
CA GLU A 126 -7.07 8.77 -3.55
C GLU A 126 -7.13 7.27 -3.24
N ILE A 127 -8.32 6.77 -2.90
CA ILE A 127 -8.59 5.35 -2.62
C ILE A 127 -9.43 4.76 -3.75
N GLY A 128 -8.88 3.75 -4.43
CA GLY A 128 -9.54 3.06 -5.55
C GLY A 128 -9.27 1.57 -5.52
N GLY A 129 -8.14 1.13 -6.07
CA GLY A 129 -7.71 -0.26 -6.10
C GLY A 129 -6.63 -0.56 -5.08
N ASN A 130 -5.71 -1.46 -5.43
CA ASN A 130 -4.61 -1.95 -4.62
C ASN A 130 -3.28 -1.57 -5.25
N TYR A 131 -2.23 -1.57 -4.44
CA TYR A 131 -0.86 -1.50 -4.93
C TYR A 131 -0.31 -2.90 -5.20
N TRP A 132 0.42 -3.03 -6.30
CA TRP A 132 1.01 -4.27 -6.78
C TRP A 132 2.48 -4.04 -7.08
N SER A 133 3.39 -4.78 -6.45
CA SER A 133 4.84 -4.57 -6.63
C SER A 133 5.36 -4.90 -8.03
N ASP A 134 4.58 -5.64 -8.82
CA ASP A 134 4.87 -6.05 -10.19
C ASP A 134 4.04 -5.27 -11.23
N TYR A 135 3.31 -4.24 -10.82
CA TYR A 135 2.59 -3.38 -11.75
C TYR A 135 3.51 -2.30 -12.33
N GLU A 136 3.60 -2.28 -13.66
CA GLU A 136 4.45 -1.36 -14.44
C GLU A 136 3.63 -0.30 -15.20
N GLY A 137 2.32 -0.22 -14.97
CA GLY A 137 1.46 0.75 -15.64
C GLY A 137 1.76 2.18 -15.20
N ALA A 138 1.64 3.12 -16.15
CA ALA A 138 1.84 4.54 -15.90
C ALA A 138 0.56 5.20 -15.40
N ASP A 139 0.71 6.28 -14.65
CA ASP A 139 -0.34 7.24 -14.27
C ASP A 139 -0.11 8.50 -15.11
N ALA A 140 -0.87 8.65 -16.20
CA ALA A 140 -0.60 9.68 -17.21
C ALA A 140 -1.33 10.98 -16.90
N ASP A 141 -2.47 10.92 -16.19
CA ASP A 141 -3.23 12.09 -15.78
C ASP A 141 -2.91 12.58 -14.35
N GLY A 142 -2.11 11.82 -13.61
CA GLY A 142 -1.62 12.16 -12.27
C GLY A 142 -2.67 12.01 -11.18
N ASP A 143 -3.69 11.18 -11.40
CA ASP A 143 -4.78 10.97 -10.45
C ASP A 143 -4.46 9.95 -9.33
N GLY A 144 -3.27 9.35 -9.36
CA GLY A 144 -2.79 8.37 -8.39
C GLY A 144 -3.13 6.93 -8.74
N PHE A 145 -3.78 6.68 -9.88
CA PHE A 145 -4.06 5.35 -10.40
C PHE A 145 -3.32 5.10 -11.71
N GLY A 146 -2.93 3.86 -11.94
CA GLY A 146 -2.40 3.46 -13.23
C GLY A 146 -3.50 3.33 -14.28
N GLU A 147 -3.19 3.74 -15.51
CA GLU A 147 -4.15 3.80 -16.63
C GLU A 147 -4.58 2.43 -17.15
N GLU A 148 -3.76 1.40 -16.90
CA GLU A 148 -4.03 0.03 -17.32
C GLU A 148 -4.50 -0.81 -16.13
N ALA A 149 -5.53 -1.62 -16.31
CA ALA A 149 -6.00 -2.51 -15.25
C ALA A 149 -4.94 -3.59 -14.91
N TYR A 150 -4.85 -3.97 -13.63
CA TYR A 150 -4.04 -5.12 -13.20
C TYR A 150 -4.88 -6.40 -13.27
N ASP A 151 -4.48 -7.34 -14.11
CA ASP A 151 -5.16 -8.63 -14.29
C ASP A 151 -4.87 -9.58 -13.11
N ILE A 152 -5.92 -10.19 -12.53
CA ILE A 152 -5.78 -11.15 -11.44
C ILE A 152 -5.72 -12.57 -12.02
N ALA A 153 -4.66 -13.31 -11.68
CA ALA A 153 -4.50 -14.68 -12.14
C ALA A 153 -5.64 -15.61 -11.68
N GLY A 154 -6.04 -16.57 -12.51
CA GLY A 154 -7.09 -17.58 -12.21
C GLY A 154 -8.43 -17.33 -12.88
N GLY A 155 -8.72 -16.08 -13.26
CA GLY A 155 -9.99 -15.72 -13.87
C GLY A 155 -9.90 -14.52 -14.80
N LEU A 156 -11.01 -13.78 -14.86
CA LEU A 156 -11.13 -12.54 -15.64
C LEU A 156 -11.23 -11.29 -14.74
N ASN A 157 -11.09 -11.45 -13.43
CA ASN A 157 -11.17 -10.36 -12.46
C ASN A 157 -9.94 -9.46 -12.61
N ARG A 158 -10.14 -8.16 -12.41
CA ARG A 158 -9.11 -7.15 -12.57
C ARG A 158 -9.28 -6.07 -11.52
N ASP A 159 -8.16 -5.48 -11.14
CA ASP A 159 -8.14 -4.20 -10.43
C ASP A 159 -8.12 -3.08 -11.48
N HIS A 160 -9.20 -2.30 -11.53
CA HIS A 160 -9.37 -1.21 -12.50
C HIS A 160 -8.81 0.13 -12.02
N LEU A 161 -8.33 0.21 -10.78
CA LEU A 161 -7.73 1.42 -10.24
C LEU A 161 -6.43 1.06 -9.49
N PRO A 162 -5.44 0.39 -10.13
CA PRO A 162 -4.19 0.04 -9.45
C PRO A 162 -3.54 1.29 -8.89
N LEU A 163 -3.19 1.27 -7.61
CA LEU A 163 -2.49 2.38 -6.97
C LEU A 163 -1.06 2.43 -7.48
N VAL A 164 -0.63 3.61 -7.90
CA VAL A 164 0.79 3.91 -8.16
C VAL A 164 1.33 4.83 -7.08
N TYR A 165 2.65 4.91 -6.96
CA TYR A 165 3.24 5.97 -6.16
C TYR A 165 2.93 7.31 -6.83
N ALA A 166 2.45 8.28 -6.05
CA ALA A 166 2.39 9.64 -6.52
C ALA A 166 3.79 10.08 -6.98
N PRO A 167 3.91 10.82 -8.10
CA PRO A 167 5.19 11.36 -8.50
C PRO A 167 5.77 12.18 -7.36
N ALA A 168 7.05 11.93 -7.05
CA ALA A 168 7.74 12.58 -5.95
C ALA A 168 7.66 14.10 -6.12
N THR A 169 6.97 14.77 -5.20
CA THR A 169 6.79 16.22 -5.24
C THR A 169 7.90 16.87 -4.42
N CYS A 170 8.62 17.80 -5.04
CA CYS A 170 9.71 18.51 -4.38
C CYS A 170 9.20 19.23 -3.12
N GLY A 171 9.81 18.94 -1.96
CA GLY A 171 9.43 19.52 -0.67
C GLY A 171 8.24 18.87 0.04
N ASP A 172 7.53 17.93 -0.59
CA ASP A 172 6.55 17.06 0.08
C ASP A 172 7.30 15.86 0.66
N ILE A 173 7.70 15.98 1.93
CA ILE A 173 8.52 15.00 2.63
C ILE A 173 7.68 13.83 3.14
N THR A 174 6.37 14.04 3.33
CA THR A 174 5.43 13.01 3.75
C THR A 174 4.93 12.14 2.60
N GLY A 175 4.96 12.67 1.38
CA GLY A 175 4.42 12.04 0.17
C GLY A 175 2.90 12.08 0.11
N ASP A 176 2.25 13.00 0.83
CA ASP A 176 0.79 13.09 0.91
C ASP A 176 0.14 13.99 -0.16
N GLY A 177 0.96 14.55 -1.05
CA GLY A 177 0.58 15.45 -2.13
C GLY A 177 0.48 16.91 -1.71
N THR A 178 0.77 17.25 -0.45
CA THR A 178 0.76 18.62 0.05
C THR A 178 2.12 19.02 0.62
N ILE A 179 2.43 20.33 0.55
CA ILE A 179 3.67 20.89 1.10
C ILE A 179 3.28 21.78 2.28
N ASP A 180 3.46 21.28 3.50
CA ASP A 180 2.98 21.93 4.72
C ASP A 180 3.97 21.88 5.90
N THR A 181 3.51 22.29 7.08
CA THR A 181 4.36 22.35 8.27
C THR A 181 4.84 20.99 8.80
N VAL A 182 4.15 19.89 8.44
CA VAL A 182 4.56 18.53 8.77
C VAL A 182 5.83 18.18 7.99
N ASP A 183 5.88 18.50 6.69
CA ASP A 183 7.08 18.33 5.85
C ASP A 183 8.27 19.11 6.41
N LEU A 184 8.02 20.37 6.77
CA LEU A 184 9.03 21.23 7.37
C LEU A 184 9.60 20.64 8.67
N VAL A 185 8.74 20.06 9.51
CA VAL A 185 9.17 19.41 10.77
C VAL A 185 9.99 18.16 10.49
N LEU A 186 9.65 17.37 9.47
CA LEU A 186 10.43 16.19 9.08
C LEU A 186 11.79 16.56 8.50
N LEU A 187 11.84 17.57 7.62
CA LEU A 187 13.08 18.09 7.07
C LEU A 187 14.00 18.69 8.15
N LEU A 188 13.42 19.40 9.12
CA LEU A 188 14.15 19.88 10.29
C LEU A 188 14.68 18.73 11.15
N LYS A 189 13.89 17.68 11.36
CA LYS A 189 14.33 16.47 12.07
C LYS A 189 15.48 15.77 11.34
N HIS A 190 15.47 15.73 10.01
CA HIS A 190 16.64 15.24 9.25
C HIS A 190 17.91 16.00 9.63
N CYS A 191 17.86 17.33 9.61
CA CYS A 191 19.01 18.17 9.92
C CYS A 191 19.49 18.07 11.38
N VAL A 192 18.58 17.81 12.33
CA VAL A 192 18.90 17.79 13.77
C VAL A 192 19.26 16.40 14.27
N THR A 193 18.49 15.38 13.87
CA THR A 193 18.60 14.02 14.40
C THR A 193 19.07 12.99 13.36
N GLY A 194 19.26 13.39 12.11
CA GLY A 194 19.63 12.46 11.03
C GLY A 194 18.49 11.52 10.64
N THR A 195 17.24 11.92 10.87
CA THR A 195 16.06 11.15 10.41
C THR A 195 16.15 10.98 8.90
N PRO A 196 16.08 9.75 8.35
CA PRO A 196 16.16 9.55 6.90
C PRO A 196 15.09 10.36 6.18
N VAL A 197 15.51 11.08 5.14
CA VAL A 197 14.66 11.80 4.18
C VAL A 197 15.24 11.48 2.81
N ASP A 198 14.36 11.27 1.83
CA ASP A 198 14.78 11.05 0.45
C ASP A 198 15.51 12.29 -0.07
N LEU A 199 16.73 12.09 -0.58
CA LEU A 199 17.55 13.16 -1.12
C LEU A 199 16.83 13.90 -2.24
N CYS A 200 16.05 13.20 -3.04
CA CYS A 200 15.29 13.76 -4.13
C CYS A 200 14.39 14.89 -3.63
N ILE A 201 13.42 14.61 -2.76
CA ILE A 201 12.41 15.57 -2.30
C ILE A 201 12.92 16.52 -1.21
N GLY A 202 13.99 16.12 -0.50
CA GLY A 202 14.56 16.88 0.61
C GLY A 202 15.68 17.85 0.24
N ASP A 203 16.33 17.68 -0.92
CA ASP A 203 17.33 18.60 -1.47
C ASP A 203 16.62 19.71 -2.26
N ILE A 204 15.97 20.60 -1.53
CA ILE A 204 15.04 21.58 -2.07
C ILE A 204 15.70 22.61 -2.96
N ASP A 205 16.98 22.91 -2.76
CA ASP A 205 17.75 23.77 -3.67
C ASP A 205 18.53 23.01 -4.76
N GLY A 206 18.48 21.67 -4.77
CA GLY A 206 19.10 20.84 -5.79
C GLY A 206 20.64 20.80 -5.73
N ASN A 207 21.25 21.14 -4.59
CA ASN A 207 22.71 21.21 -4.47
C ASN A 207 23.38 19.84 -4.20
N GLY A 208 22.59 18.78 -4.07
CA GLY A 208 22.97 17.41 -3.72
C GLY A 208 23.08 17.16 -2.22
N LYS A 209 22.54 18.03 -1.35
CA LYS A 209 22.64 17.90 0.11
C LYS A 209 21.44 18.48 0.83
N ILE A 210 20.74 17.62 1.57
CA ILE A 210 19.75 18.05 2.56
C ILE A 210 20.45 18.72 3.75
N ASN A 211 20.17 20.00 3.99
CA ASN A 211 20.69 20.79 5.09
C ASN A 211 19.74 21.93 5.51
N VAL A 212 20.21 22.81 6.41
CA VAL A 212 19.39 23.90 6.98
C VAL A 212 18.94 24.94 5.93
N LEU A 213 19.64 25.02 4.79
CA LEU A 213 19.22 25.88 3.68
C LEU A 213 17.92 25.37 3.06
N ASP A 214 17.77 24.06 2.88
CA ASP A 214 16.53 23.44 2.40
C ASP A 214 15.37 23.69 3.35
N VAL A 215 15.60 23.54 4.66
CA VAL A 215 14.62 23.88 5.70
C VAL A 215 14.16 25.35 5.59
N ARG A 216 15.11 26.27 5.36
CA ARG A 216 14.80 27.69 5.21
C ARG A 216 13.99 27.97 3.93
N LEU A 217 14.32 27.30 2.83
CA LEU A 217 13.59 27.41 1.57
C LEU A 217 12.16 26.88 1.71
N LEU A 218 11.99 25.69 2.29
CA LEU A 218 10.68 25.10 2.53
C LEU A 218 9.81 25.98 3.43
N MET A 219 10.39 26.52 4.51
CA MET A 219 9.70 27.47 5.39
C MET A 219 9.27 28.74 4.64
N GLY A 220 10.11 29.23 3.73
CA GLY A 220 9.80 30.36 2.86
C GLY A 220 8.64 30.05 1.91
N TYR A 221 8.68 28.88 1.27
CA TYR A 221 7.65 28.40 0.37
C TYR A 221 6.29 28.24 1.05
N ILE A 222 6.23 27.57 2.21
CA ILE A 222 4.99 27.39 2.98
C ILE A 222 4.35 28.75 3.32
N ASN A 223 5.15 29.77 3.62
CA ASN A 223 4.65 31.11 3.93
C ASN A 223 4.30 31.95 2.68
N ASN A 224 4.99 31.72 1.56
CA ASN A 224 4.75 32.43 0.29
C ASN A 224 5.17 31.56 -0.91
N PRO A 225 4.28 30.69 -1.42
CA PRO A 225 4.61 29.75 -2.49
C PRO A 225 5.03 30.44 -3.80
N GLY A 226 4.56 31.66 -4.06
CA GLY A 226 4.95 32.43 -5.25
C GLY A 226 6.29 33.17 -5.12
N GLY A 227 6.86 33.22 -3.92
CA GLY A 227 8.13 33.93 -3.64
C GLY A 227 9.35 33.02 -3.54
N TYR A 228 9.14 31.71 -3.45
CA TYR A 228 10.19 30.70 -3.33
C TYR A 228 9.92 29.60 -4.35
N LEU A 229 10.93 29.25 -5.13
CA LEU A 229 10.87 28.14 -6.07
C LEU A 229 11.63 26.97 -5.45
N LEU A 230 11.05 25.78 -5.57
CA LEU A 230 11.66 24.53 -5.13
C LEU A 230 12.29 23.85 -6.35
N HIS A 231 13.53 23.39 -6.21
CA HIS A 231 14.36 22.87 -7.29
C HIS A 231 15.02 21.55 -6.89
N CYS A 232 14.19 20.56 -6.59
CA CYS A 232 14.64 19.21 -6.33
C CYS A 232 15.08 18.50 -7.61
N GLY A 233 15.92 17.46 -7.47
CA GLY A 233 16.30 16.57 -8.58
C GLY A 233 15.25 15.51 -8.95
N CYS A 234 13.98 15.68 -8.55
CA CYS A 234 12.91 14.72 -8.81
C CYS A 234 12.16 15.04 -10.09
N GLY A 235 11.99 14.07 -10.98
CA GLY A 235 11.10 14.19 -12.14
C GLY A 235 11.73 14.76 -13.41
N GLU A 236 13.06 14.68 -13.58
CA GLU A 236 13.68 14.74 -14.91
C GLU A 236 14.03 13.32 -15.39
N GLU A 237 13.03 12.61 -15.94
CA GLU A 237 13.18 11.74 -17.12
C GLU A 237 12.02 12.03 -18.10
#